data_AF-A0A0E9N4V5-F1
#
_entry.id   AF-A0A0E9N4V5-F1
#
_cell.length_a   1.000
_cell.length_b   1.000
_cell.length_c   1.000
_cell.angle_alpha   90.00
_cell.angle_beta   90.00
_cell.angle_gamma   90.00
#
_symmetry.space_group_name_H-M   'P 1'
#
loop_
_entity.id
_entity.type
_entity.pdbx_description
1 polymer ?
#
loop_
_entity_poly.entity_id
_entity_poly.type
_entity_poly.pdbx_seq_one_letter_code
_entity_poly.pdbx_strand_id
1 'polypeptide(L)' 'MIEDLCFKKGVFSIKVDTNFDNIPMMKILDNLAYTYCGEVFFHGAPRRAYEKVLS' A
#
# COMPACT_ATOMS: atom_id res chain seq x y z
N MET A 1 -13.77 8.59 -3.51
CA MET A 1 -12.92 7.45 -3.09
C MET A 1 -11.64 7.99 -2.43
N ILE A 2 -10.76 7.13 -1.88
CA ILE A 2 -9.54 7.59 -1.19
C ILE A 2 -8.59 8.34 -2.14
N GLU A 3 -8.49 7.89 -3.40
CA GLU A 3 -7.62 8.47 -4.43
C GLU A 3 -8.03 9.90 -4.80
N ASP A 4 -9.34 10.15 -4.98
CA ASP A 4 -9.87 11.51 -5.22
C ASP A 4 -9.54 12.47 -4.06
N LEU A 5 -9.57 11.96 -2.82
CA LEU A 5 -9.22 12.74 -1.64
C LEU A 5 -7.72 13.06 -1.61
N CYS A 6 -6.88 12.08 -1.97
CA CYS A 6 -5.44 12.25 -2.08
C CYS A 6 -5.08 13.31 -3.13
N PHE A 7 -5.67 13.24 -4.33
CA PHE A 7 -5.49 14.26 -5.37
C PHE A 7 -5.88 15.66 -4.89
N LYS A 8 -7.05 15.82 -4.26
CA LYS A 8 -7.51 17.10 -3.69
C LYS A 8 -6.59 17.65 -2.61
N LYS A 9 -5.80 16.79 -1.96
CA LYS A 9 -4.83 17.16 -0.92
C LYS A 9 -3.39 17.26 -1.43
N GLY A 10 -3.14 17.07 -2.72
CA GLY A 10 -1.78 17.06 -3.29
C GLY A 10 -0.93 15.87 -2.83
N VAL A 11 -1.57 14.76 -2.48
CA VAL A 11 -0.91 13.50 -2.12
C VAL A 11 -0.93 12.58 -3.33
N PHE A 12 0.24 12.25 -3.88
CA PHE A 12 0.39 11.45 -5.10
C PHE A 12 0.98 10.06 -4.85
N SER A 13 1.17 9.68 -3.59
CA SER A 13 1.72 8.40 -3.19
C SER A 13 0.93 7.88 -2.01
N ILE A 14 0.27 6.73 -2.20
CA ILE A 14 -0.43 6.01 -1.13
C ILE A 14 0.39 4.78 -0.79
N LYS A 15 0.80 4.66 0.48
CA LYS A 15 1.55 3.51 0.98
C LYS A 15 0.71 2.70 1.95
N VAL A 16 0.77 1.38 1.84
CA VAL A 16 0.04 0.41 2.67
C VAL A 16 0.97 -0.73 3.05
N ASP A 17 0.99 -1.11 4.33
CA ASP A 17 1.67 -2.31 4.79
C ASP A 17 0.70 -3.45 5.13
N THR A 18 1.15 -4.69 5.00
CA THR A 18 0.41 -5.87 5.45
C THR A 18 1.38 -6.97 5.88
N ASN A 19 0.90 -7.95 6.65
CA ASN A 19 1.68 -9.14 6.96
C ASN A 19 1.95 -9.98 5.71
N PHE A 20 3.07 -10.70 5.71
CA PHE A 20 3.46 -11.59 4.59
C PHE A 20 2.48 -12.75 4.36
N ASP A 21 1.70 -13.13 5.37
CA ASP A 21 0.73 -14.23 5.33
C ASP A 21 -0.71 -13.76 5.05
N ASN A 22 -0.95 -12.45 4.96
CA ASN A 22 -2.27 -11.90 4.66
C ASN A 22 -2.54 -11.93 3.14
N ILE A 23 -2.65 -13.14 2.60
CA ILE A 23 -2.90 -13.42 1.19
C ILE A 23 -4.13 -12.66 0.64
N PRO A 24 -5.27 -12.56 1.35
CA PRO A 24 -6.40 -11.78 0.88
C PRO A 24 -6.04 -10.31 0.64
N MET A 25 -5.33 -9.66 1.57
CA MET A 25 -4.93 -8.26 1.42
C MET A 25 -3.95 -8.08 0.26
N MET A 26 -2.99 -9.00 0.09
CA MET A 26 -2.05 -8.94 -1.04
C MET A 26 -2.77 -9.01 -2.39
N LYS A 27 -3.82 -9.84 -2.52
CA LYS A 27 -4.65 -9.89 -3.74
C LYS A 27 -5.46 -8.62 -3.96
N ILE A 28 -5.98 -8.00 -2.90
CA ILE A 28 -6.68 -6.71 -3.00
C ILE A 28 -5.74 -5.63 -3.50
N LEU A 29 -4.53 -5.55 -2.95
CA LEU A 29 -3.51 -4.58 -3.35
C LEU A 29 -3.11 -4.76 -4.83
N ASP A 30 -2.89 -6.00 -5.26
CA ASP A 30 -2.60 -6.34 -6.65
C ASP A 30 -3.75 -5.90 -7.59
N ASN A 31 -5.00 -6.26 -7.26
CA ASN A 31 -6.18 -5.85 -8.03
C ASN A 31 -6.39 -4.32 -8.09
N LEU A 32 -5.90 -3.59 -7.08
CA LEU A 32 -5.97 -2.13 -7.03
C LEU A 32 -4.74 -1.43 -7.63
N ALA A 33 -3.84 -2.19 -8.26
CA ALA A 33 -2.60 -1.73 -8.88
C ALA A 33 -1.61 -1.06 -7.90
N TYR A 34 -1.55 -1.56 -6.67
CA TYR A 34 -0.45 -1.25 -5.75
C TYR A 34 0.76 -2.13 -6.06
N THR A 35 1.95 -1.55 -6.05
CA THR A 35 3.21 -2.24 -6.32
C THR A 35 3.96 -2.49 -5.02
N TYR A 36 4.45 -3.71 -4.82
CA TYR A 36 5.35 -4.01 -3.70
C TYR A 36 6.58 -3.09 -3.76
N CYS A 37 6.85 -2.35 -2.69
CA CYS A 37 7.91 -1.34 -2.64
C CYS A 37 8.96 -1.60 -1.54
N GLY A 38 8.82 -2.68 -0.78
CA GLY A 38 9.81 -3.13 0.19
C GLY A 38 9.20 -3.73 1.45
N GLU A 39 9.98 -3.74 2.53
CA GLU A 39 9.54 -4.17 3.85
C GLU A 39 9.76 -3.06 4.88
N VAL A 40 8.87 -3.00 5.86
CA VAL A 40 8.97 -2.08 7.00
C VAL A 40 8.89 -2.88 8.30
N PHE A 41 9.60 -2.44 9.34
CA PHE A 41 9.50 -3.05 10.65
C PHE A 41 8.40 -2.38 11.46
N PHE A 42 7.40 -3.15 11.88
CA PHE A 42 6.32 -2.67 12.73
C PHE A 42 6.22 -3.57 13.96
N HIS A 43 6.40 -2.98 15.15
CA HIS A 43 6.43 -3.70 16.43
C HIS A 43 7.41 -4.88 16.45
N GLY A 44 8.59 -4.71 15.85
CA GLY A 44 9.64 -5.73 15.83
C GLY A 44 9.43 -6.86 14.81
N ALA A 45 8.37 -6.82 14.01
CA ALA A 45 8.10 -7.79 12.94
C ALA A 45 8.12 -7.12 11.56
N PRO A 46 8.65 -7.79 10.52
CA PRO A 46 8.62 -7.27 9.16
C PRO A 46 7.20 -7.29 8.58
N ARG A 47 6.83 -6.25 7.85
CA ARG A 47 5.61 -6.10 7.08
C ARG A 47 5.97 -5.84 5.62
N ARG A 48 5.21 -6.37 4.69
CA ARG A 48 5.35 -6.05 3.27
C ARG A 48 4.69 -4.70 3.01
N ALA A 49 5.43 -3.78 2.41
CA ALA A 49 4.96 -2.46 2.03
C ALA A 49 4.63 -2.40 0.53
N TYR A 50 3.58 -1.68 0.21
CA TYR A 50 3.09 -1.46 -1.15
C TYR A 50 2.84 0.02 -1.39
N GLU A 51 3.05 0.48 -2.62
CA GLU A 51 2.84 1.86 -3.05
C GLU A 51 1.95 1.92 -4.29
N LYS A 52 1.01 2.86 -4.29
CA LYS A 52 0.31 3.30 -5.50
C LYS A 52 0.65 4.76 -5.74
N VAL A 53 1.34 5.00 -6.86
CA VAL A 53 1.61 6.35 -7.36
C VAL A 53 0.38 6.79 -8.15
N LEU A 54 -0.16 7.95 -7.79
CA LEU A 54 -1.29 8.57 -8.49
C LEU A 54 -0.72 9.54 -9.54
N SER A 55 -1.16 9.40 -10.79
CA SER A 55 -0.78 10.22 -11.94
C SER A 55 -1.97 10.90 -12.57
#